data_AF-A0A3D3KK03-F1
#
_entry.id   AF-A0A3D3KK03-F1
#
_cell.length_a   1.000
_cell.length_b   1.000
_cell.length_c   1.000
_cell.angle_alpha   90.00
_cell.angle_beta   90.00
_cell.angle_gamma   90.00
#
_symmetry.space_group_name_H-M   'P 1'
#
loop_
_entity.id
_entity.type
_entity.pdbx_description
1 polymer ?
#
loop_
_entity_poly.entity_id
_entity_poly.type
_entity_poly.pdbx_seq_one_letter_code
_entity_poly.pdbx_strand_id
1 'polypeptide(L)' 'MTRFLRLKDVCELFGVTRYTIRNWVVRGEFPQPIRKGLFLRWPEEEIYRLIERMKNNR' A
#
# COMPACT_ATOMS: atom_id res chain seq x y z
N MET A 1 -5.07 14.92 9.68
CA MET A 1 -3.89 14.20 10.20
C MET A 1 -3.59 13.04 9.26
N THR A 2 -2.42 13.01 8.63
CA THR A 2 -2.06 11.93 7.70
C THR A 2 -1.68 10.67 8.49
N ARG A 3 -2.52 9.64 8.41
CA ARG A 3 -2.23 8.31 8.98
C ARG A 3 -1.33 7.52 8.02
N PHE A 4 -0.48 6.69 8.61
CA PHE A 4 0.48 5.88 7.86
C PHE A 4 0.27 4.41 8.18
N LEU A 5 -0.04 3.63 7.15
CA LEU A 5 -0.20 2.18 7.21
C LEU A 5 1.17 1.50 7.18
N ARG A 6 1.35 0.50 8.04
CA ARG A 6 2.51 -0.39 7.99
C ARG A 6 2.26 -1.46 6.93
N LEU A 7 3.32 -2.15 6.54
CA LEU A 7 3.23 -3.28 5.62
C LEU A 7 2.19 -4.32 6.07
N LYS A 8 2.09 -4.60 7.37
CA LYS A 8 1.10 -5.56 7.91
C LYS A 8 -0.33 -5.07 7.67
N ASP A 9 -0.60 -3.80 7.98
CA ASP A 9 -1.94 -3.20 7.81
C ASP A 9 -2.35 -3.21 6.32
N VAL A 10 -1.40 -2.94 5.42
CA VAL A 10 -1.60 -3.05 3.97
C VAL A 10 -1.88 -4.50 3.55
N CYS A 11 -1.13 -5.47 4.06
CA CYS A 11 -1.38 -6.89 3.74
C CYS A 11 -2.79 -7.33 4.16
N GLU A 12 -3.25 -6.91 5.34
CA GLU A 12 -4.60 -7.21 5.84
C GLU A 12 -5.70 -6.54 4.99
N LEU A 13 -5.51 -5.28 4.58
CA LEU A 13 -6.45 -4.55 3.73
C LEU A 13 -6.66 -5.20 2.36
N PHE A 14 -5.58 -5.70 1.75
CA PHE A 14 -5.65 -6.33 0.42
C PHE A 14 -5.85 -7.85 0.48
N GLY A 15 -5.77 -8.46 1.67
CA GLY A 15 -5.85 -9.92 1.84
C GLY A 15 -4.69 -10.68 1.19
N VAL A 16 -3.51 -10.07 1.08
CA VAL A 16 -2.35 -10.65 0.40
C VAL A 16 -1.12 -10.72 1.29
N THR A 17 -0.11 -11.46 0.83
CA THR A 17 1.15 -11.59 1.58
C THR A 17 2.06 -10.37 1.41
N ARG A 18 3.02 -10.23 2.34
CA ARG A 18 4.10 -9.23 2.25
C ARG A 18 4.90 -9.33 0.96
N TYR A 19 5.10 -10.55 0.46
CA TYR A 19 5.81 -10.79 -0.79
C TYR A 19 5.03 -10.23 -1.98
N THR A 20 3.71 -10.46 -2.02
CA THR A 20 2.83 -9.93 -3.05
C THR A 20 2.87 -8.39 -3.10
N ILE A 21 2.74 -7.72 -1.95
CA ILE A 21 2.84 -6.25 -1.88
C ILE A 21 4.19 -5.77 -2.40
N ARG A 22 5.29 -6.39 -1.95
CA ARG A 22 6.65 -6.03 -2.42
C ARG A 22 6.79 -6.22 -3.93
N ASN A 23 6.25 -7.31 -4.48
CA ASN A 23 6.28 -7.57 -5.91
C ASN A 23 5.50 -6.52 -6.69
N TRP A 24 4.29 -6.15 -6.24
CA TRP A 24 3.51 -5.09 -6.88
C TRP A 24 4.20 -3.73 -6.85
N VAL A 25 4.89 -3.40 -5.74
CA VAL A 25 5.72 -2.18 -5.65
C VAL A 25 6.83 -2.20 -6.70
N VAL A 26 7.52 -3.34 -6.86
CA VAL A 26 8.59 -3.49 -7.87
C VAL A 26 8.04 -3.42 -9.30
N ARG A 27 6.84 -3.96 -9.53
CA ARG A 27 6.16 -3.95 -10.84
C ARG A 27 5.51 -2.60 -11.17
N GLY A 28 5.46 -1.65 -10.23
CA GLY A 28 4.78 -0.36 -10.40
C GLY A 28 3.25 -0.44 -10.32
N GLU A 29 2.71 -1.58 -9.89
CA GLU A 29 1.27 -1.80 -9.67
C GLU A 29 0.80 -1.25 -8.30
N PHE A 30 1.75 -0.96 -7.40
CA PHE A 30 1.48 -0.44 -6.06
C PHE A 30 2.36 0.78 -5.76
N PRO A 31 1.88 1.78 -4.99
CA PRO A 31 2.65 2.96 -4.64
C PRO A 31 3.92 2.61 -3.86
N GLN A 32 4.97 3.39 -4.08
CA GLN A 32 6.24 3.21 -3.39
C GLN A 32 6.08 3.55 -1.89
N PRO A 33 6.60 2.72 -0.97
CA PRO A 33 6.59 3.04 0.44
C PRO A 33 7.44 4.26 0.75
N ILE A 34 6.97 5.06 1.71
CA ILE A 34 7.76 6.13 2.32
C ILE A 34 8.54 5.55 3.50
N ARG A 35 9.84 5.85 3.56
CA ARG A 35 10.69 5.46 4.67
C ARG A 35 10.46 6.42 5.85
N LYS A 36 9.84 5.91 6.93
CA LYS A 36 9.66 6.66 8.18
C LYS A 36 10.53 6.02 9.27
N GLY A 37 11.76 6.52 9.39
CA GLY A 37 12.80 5.93 10.23
C GLY A 37 13.27 4.58 9.68
N LEU A 38 13.20 3.53 10.51
CA LEU A 38 13.58 2.16 10.12
C LEU A 38 12.45 1.42 9.38
N PHE A 39 11.23 1.96 9.36
CA PHE A 39 10.07 1.24 8.83
C PHE A 39 9.55 1.85 7.53
N LEU A 40 9.17 0.97 6.61
CA LEU A 40 8.44 1.31 5.39
C LEU A 40 6.96 1.52 5.73
N ARG A 41 6.39 2.62 5.26
CA ARG A 41 5.00 2.98 5.50
C ARG A 41 4.34 3.57 4.26
N TRP A 42 3.03 3.42 4.17
CA TRP A 42 2.23 4.03 3.13
C TRP A 42 1.29 5.08 3.71
N PRO A 43 1.13 6.25 3.08
CA PRO A 43 0.05 7.16 3.42
C PRO A 43 -1.29 6.45 3.24
N GLU A 44 -2.13 6.48 4.27
CA GLU A 44 -3.45 5.84 4.24
C GLU A 44 -4.29 6.34 3.05
N GLU A 45 -4.28 7.66 2.82
CA GLU A 45 -5.00 8.30 1.72
C GLU A 45 -4.56 7.83 0.33
N GLU A 46 -3.30 7.43 0.15
CA GLU A 46 -2.80 6.96 -1.13
C GLU A 46 -3.27 5.53 -1.40
N ILE A 47 -3.27 4.69 -0.37
CA ILE A 47 -3.79 3.32 -0.44
C ILE A 47 -5.28 3.29 -0.76
N TYR A 48 -6.08 4.11 -0.07
CA TYR A 48 -7.51 4.18 -0.37
C TYR A 48 -7.77 4.73 -1.78
N ARG A 49 -7.01 5.73 -2.23
CA ARG A 49 -7.10 6.20 -3.63
C ARG A 49 -6.79 5.11 -4.65
N LEU A 50 -5.81 4.24 -4.36
CA LEU A 50 -5.53 3.08 -5.22
C LEU A 50 -6.72 2.11 -5.25
N ILE A 51 -7.28 1.77 -4.09
CA ILE A 51 -8.44 0.86 -3.99
C ILE A 51 -9.62 1.42 -4.79
N GLU A 52 -9.90 2.72 -4.66
CA GLU A 52 -10.97 3.37 -5.41
C GLU A 52 -10.70 3.34 -6.92
N ARG A 53 -9.46 3.59 -7.37
CA ARG A 53 -9.07 3.42 -8.78
C ARG A 53 -9.30 2.00 -9.28
N MET A 54 -8.97 0.98 -8.49
CA MET A 54 -9.16 -0.42 -8.86
C MET A 54 -10.65 -0.77 -8.98
N LYS A 55 -11.51 -0.21 -8.13
CA LYS A 55 -12.96 -0.40 -8.22
C LYS A 55 -13.58 0.31 -9.41
N ASN A 56 -13.12 1.52 -9.73
CA ASN A 56 -13.69 2.35 -10.80
C ASN A 56 -13.30 1.89 -12.21
N ASN A 57 -12.39 0.92 -12.32
CA ASN A 57 -11.94 0.32 -13.58
C ASN A 57 -12.63 -1.03 -13.87
N ARG A 58 -13.81 -1.25 -13.27
CA ARG A 58 -14.63 -2.47 -13.39
C ARG A 58 -16.03 -2.09 -13.86
#